data_AF-A0A7C7G5N6-F1
#
_entry.id   AF-A0A7C7G5N6-F1
#
_cell.length_a   1.000
_cell.length_b   1.000
_cell.length_c   1.000
_cell.angle_alpha   90.00
_cell.angle_beta   90.00
_cell.angle_gamma   90.00
#
_symmetry.space_group_name_H-M   'P 1'
#
loop_
_entity.id
_entity.type
_entity.pdbx_description
1 polymer ?
#
loop_
_entity_poly.entity_id
_entity_poly.type
_entity_poly.pdbx_seq_one_letter_code
_entity_poly.pdbx_strand_id
1 'polypeptide(L)'
;IEWFYFNPNVPVGTSVLQVIQNKTMTIGIVGTHCKALLDEIFFILGGRKDESPSIHAIQGGQSQNVSNREIDKIIGKYTESQLSGVFMEARVVDRDKFIIIHLPDETLLYNHKIAQEIGVDSAWSYVKSGVDTDEVWRAKFGVFDPRAAKWIYGDILENKLAYLDQQSAAQYDDPVECICYTPIISGVESLSIDQFEIETIPGYATIDFTSAFSMSYDGVIYGKEYWNLISKPNEYNKRYIARRLGYIRKDFNFKFRFVSPDKMAFSGLKVDVS
;
A
#
# COMPACT_ATOMS: atom_id res chain seq x y z
N ILE A 1 17.12 -29.32 3.99
CA ILE A 1 18.26 -29.49 4.92
C ILE A 1 17.66 -29.58 6.32
N GLU A 2 17.85 -30.69 7.02
CA GLU A 2 17.34 -30.89 8.38
C GLU A 2 18.49 -30.77 9.36
N TRP A 3 18.26 -30.10 10.48
CA TRP A 3 19.26 -29.95 11.55
C TRP A 3 18.87 -30.83 12.72
N PHE A 4 19.83 -31.60 13.21
CA PHE A 4 19.63 -32.52 14.31
C PHE A 4 20.43 -32.09 15.52
N TYR A 5 19.93 -32.41 16.71
CA TYR A 5 20.74 -32.49 17.91
C TYR A 5 20.68 -33.90 18.47
N PHE A 6 21.71 -34.25 19.23
CA PHE A 6 21.79 -35.53 19.92
C PHE A 6 21.06 -35.44 21.26
N ASN A 7 20.06 -36.30 21.47
CA ASN A 7 19.37 -36.44 22.75
C ASN A 7 19.61 -37.86 23.31
N PRO A 8 20.43 -38.02 24.35
CA PRO A 8 20.73 -39.34 24.93
C PRO A 8 19.59 -39.93 25.77
N ASN A 9 18.55 -39.15 26.09
CA ASN A 9 17.47 -39.54 27.01
C ASN A 9 16.20 -40.03 26.30
N VAL A 10 16.28 -40.40 25.02
CA VAL A 10 15.10 -40.78 24.25
C VAL A 10 14.62 -42.22 24.57
N PRO A 11 13.31 -42.50 24.57
CA PRO A 11 12.77 -43.83 24.81
C PRO A 11 13.27 -44.88 23.81
N VAL A 12 13.37 -46.14 24.26
CA VAL A 12 13.75 -47.28 23.42
C VAL A 12 12.78 -47.38 22.23
N GLY A 13 13.33 -47.45 21.02
CA GLY A 13 12.56 -47.48 19.76
C GLY A 13 12.41 -46.11 19.08
N THR A 14 12.98 -45.04 19.64
CA THR A 14 13.03 -43.73 18.99
C THR A 14 14.46 -43.31 18.62
N SER A 15 14.60 -42.48 17.59
CA SER A 15 15.90 -41.97 17.14
C SER A 15 16.53 -41.03 18.19
N VAL A 16 17.81 -41.25 18.50
CA VAL A 16 18.65 -40.36 19.33
C VAL A 16 18.97 -39.03 18.64
N LEU A 17 18.80 -38.96 17.32
CA LEU A 17 18.88 -37.73 16.54
C LEU A 17 17.48 -37.12 16.45
N GLN A 18 17.28 -36.00 17.13
CA GLN A 18 16.02 -35.26 17.12
C GLN A 18 16.14 -34.02 16.22
N VAL A 19 15.11 -33.81 15.38
CA VAL A 19 15.05 -32.64 14.49
C VAL A 19 14.85 -31.38 15.34
N ILE A 20 15.69 -30.37 15.09
CA ILE A 20 15.48 -29.03 15.61
C ILE A 20 14.43 -28.36 14.73
N GLN A 21 13.22 -28.23 15.26
CA GLN A 21 12.14 -27.50 14.60
C GLN A 21 12.56 -26.04 14.35
N ASN A 22 12.09 -25.46 13.24
CA ASN A 22 12.29 -24.04 12.89
C ASN A 22 13.73 -23.59 12.58
N LYS A 23 14.70 -24.50 12.44
CA LYS A 23 16.08 -24.15 12.06
C LYS A 23 16.33 -24.00 10.56
N THR A 24 15.43 -24.52 9.71
CA THR A 24 15.52 -24.40 8.26
C THR A 24 14.24 -23.84 7.70
N MET A 25 14.36 -23.00 6.67
CA MET A 25 13.26 -22.57 5.84
C MET A 25 13.62 -22.83 4.37
N THR A 26 12.61 -23.21 3.58
CA THR A 26 12.77 -23.52 2.14
C THR A 26 12.49 -22.32 1.24
N ILE A 27 12.23 -21.15 1.84
CA ILE A 27 11.95 -19.91 1.11
C ILE A 27 13.25 -19.15 0.82
N GLY A 28 13.38 -18.66 -0.41
CA GLY A 28 14.51 -17.88 -0.88
C GLY A 28 14.11 -16.45 -1.24
N ILE A 29 15.12 -15.58 -1.35
CA ILE A 29 14.98 -14.22 -1.87
C ILE A 29 15.40 -14.20 -3.35
N VAL A 30 14.74 -13.40 -4.18
CA VAL A 30 15.04 -13.32 -5.63
C VAL A 30 16.26 -12.46 -5.95
N GLY A 31 16.69 -11.61 -5.01
CA GLY A 31 17.81 -10.69 -5.20
C GLY A 31 18.40 -10.22 -3.88
N THR A 32 19.60 -9.64 -3.93
CA THR A 32 20.38 -9.24 -2.75
C THR A 32 19.66 -8.19 -1.88
N HIS A 33 18.90 -7.29 -2.52
CA HIS A 33 18.17 -6.19 -1.87
C HIS A 33 16.65 -6.44 -1.79
N CYS A 34 16.20 -7.64 -2.12
CA CYS A 34 14.79 -8.06 -2.07
C CYS A 34 14.38 -8.48 -0.64
N LYS A 35 14.85 -7.72 0.35
CA LYS A 35 14.56 -7.95 1.77
C LYS A 35 14.58 -6.64 2.55
N ALA A 36 13.73 -6.55 3.56
CA ALA A 36 13.74 -5.47 4.54
C ALA A 36 13.47 -6.03 5.94
N LEU A 37 14.12 -5.46 6.95
CA LEU A 37 13.93 -5.84 8.35
C LEU A 37 13.05 -4.80 9.03
N LEU A 38 12.00 -5.26 9.69
CA LEU A 38 11.06 -4.42 10.45
C LEU A 38 10.55 -5.21 11.65
N ASP A 39 10.66 -4.67 12.86
CA ASP A 39 10.23 -5.34 14.11
C ASP A 39 10.76 -6.77 14.30
N GLU A 40 12.03 -7.03 13.96
CA GLU A 40 12.61 -8.39 14.01
C GLU A 40 11.97 -9.40 13.03
N ILE A 41 11.13 -8.92 12.12
CA ILE A 41 10.53 -9.69 11.03
C ILE A 41 11.27 -9.35 9.74
N PHE A 42 11.74 -10.37 9.05
CA PHE A 42 12.29 -10.21 7.71
C PHE A 42 11.15 -10.28 6.70
N PHE A 43 10.91 -9.16 6.01
CA PHE A 43 10.07 -9.13 4.83
C PHE A 43 10.94 -9.41 3.63
N ILE A 44 10.54 -10.35 2.80
CA ILE A 44 11.28 -10.73 1.61
C ILE A 44 10.37 -10.78 0.39
N LEU A 45 10.93 -10.47 -0.77
CA LEU A 45 10.35 -10.82 -2.05
C LEU A 45 11.06 -12.09 -2.55
N GLY A 46 10.28 -13.13 -2.77
CA GLY A 46 10.75 -14.39 -3.32
C GLY A 46 9.77 -15.52 -3.12
N GLY A 47 10.25 -16.74 -2.98
CA GLY A 47 9.37 -17.90 -2.96
C GLY A 47 10.11 -19.19 -2.65
N ARG A 48 9.35 -20.27 -2.56
CA ARG A 48 9.91 -21.61 -2.47
C ARG A 48 10.21 -22.16 -3.87
N LYS A 49 10.87 -23.31 -3.90
CA LYS A 49 10.96 -24.09 -5.13
C LYS A 49 9.55 -24.43 -5.64
N ASP A 50 9.33 -24.25 -6.93
CA ASP A 50 8.07 -24.52 -7.62
C ASP A 50 6.88 -23.63 -7.17
N GLU A 51 7.16 -22.46 -6.57
CA GLU A 51 6.19 -21.45 -6.17
C GLU A 51 6.45 -20.14 -6.95
N SER A 52 5.39 -19.41 -7.34
CA SER A 52 5.56 -18.09 -7.96
C SER A 52 6.09 -17.09 -6.93
N PRO A 53 6.97 -16.14 -7.30
CA PRO A 53 7.47 -15.13 -6.38
C PRO A 53 6.33 -14.30 -5.77
N SER A 54 6.43 -14.07 -4.47
CA SER A 54 5.47 -13.34 -3.66
C SER A 54 6.19 -12.65 -2.50
N ILE A 55 5.44 -11.98 -1.62
CA ILE A 55 6.01 -11.23 -0.49
C ILE A 55 5.73 -12.00 0.80
N HIS A 56 6.78 -12.34 1.52
CA HIS A 56 6.68 -13.18 2.71
C HIS A 56 7.29 -12.49 3.93
N ALA A 57 6.61 -12.61 5.06
CA ALA A 57 7.11 -12.26 6.37
C ALA A 57 7.72 -13.50 7.03
N ILE A 58 8.96 -13.38 7.48
CA ILE A 58 9.74 -14.45 8.11
C ILE A 58 10.03 -14.05 9.56
N GLN A 59 9.55 -14.89 10.49
CA GLN A 59 9.80 -14.74 11.92
C GLN A 59 9.84 -16.12 12.58
N GLY A 60 10.80 -16.36 13.47
CA GLY A 60 10.84 -17.58 14.29
C GLY A 60 10.90 -18.89 13.50
N GLY A 61 11.51 -18.88 12.30
CA GLY A 61 11.59 -20.06 11.42
C GLY A 61 10.30 -20.41 10.68
N GLN A 62 9.30 -19.53 10.73
CA GLN A 62 8.04 -19.64 9.99
C GLN A 62 7.98 -18.56 8.91
N SER A 63 7.30 -18.88 7.80
CA SER A 63 7.07 -17.97 6.68
C SER A 63 5.57 -17.81 6.49
N GLN A 64 5.11 -16.57 6.49
CA GLN A 64 3.72 -16.21 6.17
C GLN A 64 3.71 -15.39 4.88
N ASN A 65 2.82 -15.73 3.96
CA ASN A 65 2.58 -14.86 2.80
C ASN A 65 1.80 -13.62 3.26
N VAL A 66 2.30 -12.43 2.90
CA VAL A 66 1.70 -11.12 3.21
C VAL A 66 1.30 -10.33 1.96
N SER A 67 1.41 -10.92 0.77
CA SER A 67 0.80 -10.37 -0.43
C SER A 67 -0.70 -10.71 -0.49
N ASN A 68 -1.43 -9.95 -1.30
CA ASN A 68 -2.76 -10.32 -1.75
C ASN A 68 -2.74 -10.68 -3.25
N ARG A 69 -3.87 -11.13 -3.79
CA ARG A 69 -3.98 -11.55 -5.19
C ARG A 69 -3.56 -10.47 -6.19
N GLU A 70 -3.87 -9.21 -5.93
CA GLU A 70 -3.50 -8.12 -6.85
C GLU A 70 -2.01 -7.85 -6.82
N ILE A 71 -1.39 -7.90 -5.63
CA ILE A 71 0.06 -7.81 -5.49
C ILE A 71 0.77 -8.99 -6.17
N ASP A 72 0.25 -10.22 -6.04
CA ASP A 72 0.83 -11.37 -6.74
C ASP A 72 0.73 -11.24 -8.27
N LYS A 73 -0.39 -10.71 -8.79
CA LYS A 73 -0.52 -10.43 -10.22
C LYS A 73 0.49 -9.40 -10.71
N ILE A 74 0.74 -8.35 -9.91
CA ILE A 74 1.74 -7.32 -10.21
C ILE A 74 3.13 -7.97 -10.28
N ILE A 75 3.52 -8.70 -9.24
CA ILE A 75 4.83 -9.34 -9.17
C ILE A 75 4.99 -10.34 -10.34
N GLY A 76 3.92 -11.06 -10.68
CA GLY A 76 3.89 -12.00 -11.79
C GLY A 76 4.04 -11.38 -13.19
N LYS A 77 3.97 -10.04 -13.33
CA LYS A 77 4.29 -9.36 -14.61
C LYS A 77 5.79 -9.37 -14.92
N TYR A 78 6.63 -9.47 -13.89
CA TYR A 78 8.07 -9.30 -14.01
C TYR A 78 8.79 -10.65 -14.13
N THR A 79 9.85 -10.66 -14.92
CA THR A 79 10.76 -11.80 -15.01
C THR A 79 11.66 -11.89 -13.78
N GLU A 80 12.19 -13.08 -13.50
CA GLU A 80 13.13 -13.29 -12.38
C GLU A 80 14.35 -12.35 -12.46
N SER A 81 14.87 -12.11 -13.66
CA SER A 81 15.98 -11.18 -13.87
C SER A 81 15.61 -9.74 -13.48
N GLN A 82 14.39 -9.30 -13.77
CA GLN A 82 13.90 -7.98 -13.35
C GLN A 82 13.68 -7.93 -11.83
N LEU A 83 13.08 -8.98 -11.27
CA LEU A 83 12.82 -9.07 -9.83
C LEU A 83 14.11 -9.12 -9.00
N SER A 84 15.21 -9.65 -9.54
CA SER A 84 16.51 -9.67 -8.87
C SER A 84 17.09 -8.27 -8.57
N GLY A 85 16.67 -7.25 -9.35
CA GLY A 85 17.07 -5.86 -9.18
C GLY A 85 16.17 -5.04 -8.26
N VAL A 86 15.12 -5.65 -7.69
CA VAL A 86 14.18 -4.98 -6.79
C VAL A 86 14.90 -4.55 -5.50
N PHE A 87 14.48 -3.40 -4.99
CA PHE A 87 14.97 -2.86 -3.74
C PHE A 87 13.83 -2.73 -2.74
N MET A 88 14.00 -3.33 -1.57
CA MET A 88 13.04 -3.21 -0.46
C MET A 88 13.65 -2.37 0.67
N GLU A 89 12.84 -1.50 1.25
CA GLU A 89 13.24 -0.69 2.40
C GLU A 89 12.13 -0.61 3.43
N ALA A 90 12.52 -0.39 4.69
CA ALA A 90 11.60 -0.24 5.80
C ALA A 90 11.60 1.20 6.30
N ARG A 91 10.43 1.72 6.66
CA ARG A 91 10.28 3.05 7.26
C ARG A 91 9.38 2.95 8.47
N VAL A 92 9.82 3.53 9.58
CA VAL A 92 9.02 3.69 10.79
C VAL A 92 8.85 5.18 11.09
N VAL A 93 7.61 5.63 11.21
CA VAL A 93 7.27 7.02 11.50
C VAL A 93 5.94 7.06 12.26
N ASP A 94 5.86 7.80 13.36
CA ASP A 94 4.63 7.98 14.14
C ASP A 94 3.91 6.66 14.52
N ARG A 95 4.70 5.61 14.77
CA ARG A 95 4.30 4.21 15.00
C ARG A 95 3.73 3.48 13.78
N ASP A 96 3.55 4.15 12.66
CA ASP A 96 3.27 3.50 11.40
C ASP A 96 4.54 2.84 10.87
N LYS A 97 4.36 1.65 10.31
CA LYS A 97 5.44 0.74 9.95
C LYS A 97 5.24 0.31 8.51
N PHE A 98 6.15 0.73 7.66
CA PHE A 98 6.03 0.58 6.23
C PHE A 98 7.14 -0.30 5.70
N ILE A 99 6.78 -1.16 4.74
CA ILE A 99 7.71 -1.78 3.80
C ILE A 99 7.42 -1.18 2.43
N ILE A 100 8.44 -0.64 1.79
CA ILE A 100 8.36 -0.09 0.44
C ILE A 100 9.11 -1.05 -0.48
N ILE A 101 8.46 -1.47 -1.56
CA ILE A 101 9.02 -2.36 -2.58
C ILE A 101 9.10 -1.60 -3.90
N HIS A 102 10.33 -1.33 -4.33
CA HIS A 102 10.65 -0.66 -5.59
C HIS A 102 10.75 -1.68 -6.71
N LEU A 103 9.65 -1.90 -7.43
CA LEU A 103 9.62 -2.70 -8.66
C LEU A 103 10.15 -1.87 -9.85
N PRO A 104 10.46 -2.49 -11.00
CA PRO A 104 10.96 -1.76 -12.16
C PRO A 104 10.04 -0.64 -12.67
N ASP A 105 8.72 -0.90 -12.74
CA ASP A 105 7.75 0.03 -13.34
C ASP A 105 6.75 0.60 -12.33
N GLU A 106 6.77 0.15 -11.07
CA GLU A 106 5.84 0.61 -10.04
C GLU A 106 6.44 0.51 -8.63
N THR A 107 5.83 1.16 -7.64
CA THR A 107 6.25 1.06 -6.25
C THR A 107 5.08 0.68 -5.36
N LEU A 108 5.29 -0.37 -4.56
CA LEU A 108 4.30 -0.89 -3.64
C LEU A 108 4.65 -0.47 -2.21
N LEU A 109 3.63 -0.09 -1.45
CA LEU A 109 3.74 0.24 -0.03
C LEU A 109 2.87 -0.72 0.77
N TYR A 110 3.48 -1.43 1.70
CA TYR A 110 2.82 -2.27 2.68
C TYR A 110 2.85 -1.59 4.05
N ASN A 111 1.68 -1.33 4.62
CA ASN A 111 1.55 -0.82 5.98
C ASN A 111 1.34 -1.98 6.97
N HIS A 112 2.42 -2.38 7.64
CA HIS A 112 2.40 -3.52 8.56
C HIS A 112 1.44 -3.34 9.74
N LYS A 113 1.28 -2.11 10.23
CA LYS A 113 0.35 -1.82 11.32
C LYS A 113 -1.10 -2.01 10.89
N ILE A 114 -1.47 -1.51 9.71
CA ILE A 114 -2.80 -1.74 9.14
C ILE A 114 -3.05 -3.22 8.86
N ALA A 115 -2.02 -3.95 8.43
CA ALA A 115 -2.13 -5.39 8.23
C ALA A 115 -2.44 -6.15 9.54
N GLN A 116 -1.90 -5.69 10.67
CA GLN A 116 -2.17 -6.27 11.99
C GLN A 116 -3.55 -5.88 12.55
N GLU A 117 -3.99 -4.64 12.33
CA GLU A 117 -5.23 -4.11 12.91
C GLU A 117 -6.48 -4.44 12.08
N ILE A 118 -6.39 -4.38 10.75
CA ILE A 118 -7.51 -4.53 9.83
C ILE A 118 -7.37 -5.79 8.99
N GLY A 119 -6.16 -6.09 8.53
CA GLY A 119 -5.87 -7.25 7.70
C GLY A 119 -4.99 -6.92 6.50
N VAL A 120 -4.34 -7.95 5.96
CA VAL A 120 -3.37 -7.84 4.87
C VAL A 120 -3.99 -7.23 3.61
N ASP A 121 -5.24 -7.55 3.28
CA ASP A 121 -5.91 -7.07 2.07
C ASP A 121 -6.07 -5.54 2.04
N SER A 122 -6.16 -4.89 3.21
CA SER A 122 -6.30 -3.44 3.35
C SER A 122 -4.97 -2.72 3.55
N ALA A 123 -3.86 -3.45 3.64
CA ALA A 123 -2.55 -2.91 4.02
C ALA A 123 -1.68 -2.47 2.84
N TRP A 124 -2.14 -2.71 1.62
CA TRP A 124 -1.38 -2.44 0.40
C TRP A 124 -1.82 -1.13 -0.26
N SER A 125 -0.85 -0.39 -0.77
CA SER A 125 -1.08 0.85 -1.53
C SER A 125 -0.05 0.97 -2.65
N TYR A 126 -0.44 1.65 -3.72
CA TYR A 126 0.50 2.08 -4.75
C TYR A 126 1.04 3.44 -4.40
N VAL A 127 2.34 3.64 -4.61
CA VAL A 127 2.98 4.94 -4.48
C VAL A 127 3.53 5.30 -5.85
N LYS A 128 3.17 6.49 -6.32
CA LYS A 128 3.51 6.97 -7.66
C LYS A 128 3.95 8.43 -7.64
N SER A 129 4.48 8.87 -8.77
CA SER A 129 4.77 10.26 -9.10
C SER A 129 3.94 10.67 -10.34
N GLY A 130 3.85 11.98 -10.60
CA GLY A 130 3.16 12.52 -11.77
C GLY A 130 1.68 12.88 -11.59
N VAL A 131 1.11 13.49 -12.62
CA VAL A 131 -0.29 13.90 -12.73
C VAL A 131 -0.83 13.36 -14.04
N ASP A 132 -1.99 12.69 -14.02
CA ASP A 132 -2.58 11.97 -15.15
C ASP A 132 -1.70 10.82 -15.73
N THR A 133 -0.51 10.60 -15.16
CA THR A 133 0.41 9.49 -15.45
C THR A 133 0.71 8.70 -14.17
N ASP A 134 1.01 7.42 -14.33
CA ASP A 134 1.48 6.54 -13.26
C ASP A 134 2.99 6.35 -13.40
N GLU A 135 3.77 7.32 -12.91
CA GLU A 135 5.23 7.24 -12.92
C GLU A 135 5.75 6.57 -11.65
N VAL A 136 6.90 5.90 -11.77
CA VAL A 136 7.59 5.27 -10.64
C VAL A 136 7.86 6.30 -9.55
N TRP A 137 7.65 5.92 -8.30
CA TRP A 137 7.91 6.80 -7.17
C TRP A 137 9.37 7.23 -7.12
N ARG A 138 9.60 8.55 -7.17
CA ARG A 138 10.95 9.13 -7.32
C ARG A 138 11.88 8.88 -6.14
N ALA A 139 11.33 8.80 -4.92
CA ALA A 139 12.13 8.75 -3.70
C ALA A 139 12.57 7.31 -3.40
N LYS A 140 13.88 7.08 -3.29
CA LYS A 140 14.47 5.75 -3.01
C LYS A 140 15.67 5.86 -2.07
N PHE A 141 16.01 4.78 -1.38
CA PHE A 141 17.14 4.74 -0.42
C PHE A 141 16.91 5.63 0.81
N GLY A 142 15.76 5.44 1.45
CA GLY A 142 15.35 6.15 2.65
C GLY A 142 16.29 5.88 3.84
N VAL A 143 16.85 6.94 4.40
CA VAL A 143 17.65 6.89 5.63
C VAL A 143 17.15 7.97 6.59
N PHE A 144 16.93 7.58 7.85
CA PHE A 144 16.65 8.55 8.90
C PHE A 144 17.95 9.22 9.36
N ASP A 145 18.06 10.53 9.16
CA ASP A 145 19.17 11.33 9.68
C ASP A 145 18.79 11.91 11.06
N PRO A 146 19.43 11.45 12.16
CA PRO A 146 19.14 11.96 13.50
C PRO A 146 19.56 13.42 13.71
N ARG A 147 20.44 13.97 12.86
CA ARG A 147 20.87 15.38 12.97
C ARG A 147 19.84 16.33 12.39
N ALA A 148 19.26 15.96 11.25
CA ALA A 148 18.18 16.69 10.61
C ALA A 148 16.80 16.35 11.21
N ALA A 149 16.71 15.26 12.01
CA ALA A 149 15.48 14.67 12.52
C ALA A 149 14.46 14.37 11.39
N LYS A 150 14.97 13.92 10.24
CA LYS A 150 14.19 13.74 9.01
C LYS A 150 14.56 12.45 8.29
N TRP A 151 13.59 11.89 7.59
CA TRP A 151 13.83 10.86 6.59
C TRP A 151 14.33 11.51 5.30
N ILE A 152 15.53 11.13 4.88
CA ILE A 152 16.20 11.61 3.66
C ILE A 152 16.12 10.49 2.62
N TYR A 153 15.81 10.86 1.39
CA TYR A 153 15.73 9.96 0.24
C TYR A 153 16.60 10.50 -0.90
N GLY A 154 17.15 9.58 -1.68
CA GLY A 154 17.68 9.90 -3.00
C GLY A 154 16.54 10.01 -4.02
N ASP A 155 16.75 10.85 -5.02
CA ASP A 155 15.89 10.91 -6.20
C ASP A 155 16.46 9.99 -7.31
N ILE A 156 15.61 9.17 -7.92
CA ILE A 156 16.00 8.28 -9.01
C ILE A 156 16.05 8.99 -10.37
N LEU A 157 15.38 10.15 -10.52
CA LEU A 157 15.35 10.92 -11.76
C LEU A 157 16.43 11.99 -11.80
N GLU A 158 16.61 12.70 -10.69
CA GLU A 158 17.60 13.78 -10.56
C GLU A 158 18.69 13.41 -9.54
N ASN A 159 19.90 13.91 -9.71
CA ASN A 159 20.98 13.66 -8.75
C ASN A 159 20.86 14.58 -7.53
N LYS A 160 19.79 14.41 -6.74
CA LYS A 160 19.46 15.23 -5.57
C LYS A 160 19.09 14.35 -4.38
N LEU A 161 19.23 14.93 -3.20
CA LEU A 161 18.66 14.40 -1.97
C LEU A 161 17.45 15.25 -1.58
N ALA A 162 16.39 14.59 -1.15
CA ALA A 162 15.19 15.21 -0.61
C ALA A 162 14.87 14.64 0.76
N TYR A 163 13.96 15.30 1.48
CA TYR A 163 13.44 14.80 2.74
C TYR A 163 11.92 14.78 2.71
N LEU A 164 11.33 13.90 3.51
CA LEU A 164 9.87 13.88 3.67
C LEU A 164 9.42 15.05 4.52
N ASP A 165 8.52 15.86 3.95
CA ASP A 165 7.90 16.97 4.66
C ASP A 165 6.55 16.57 5.24
N GLN A 166 6.26 17.05 6.45
CA GLN A 166 4.97 16.89 7.11
C GLN A 166 4.04 18.08 6.83
N GLN A 167 4.37 19.06 6.00
CA GLN A 167 3.45 20.15 5.69
C GLN A 167 2.90 20.06 4.27
N SER A 168 3.65 19.47 3.33
CA SER A 168 3.23 19.29 1.95
C SER A 168 3.02 17.83 1.55
N ALA A 169 2.09 17.60 0.62
CA ALA A 169 1.91 16.36 -0.13
C ALA A 169 2.59 16.40 -1.52
N ALA A 170 3.22 17.52 -1.89
CA ALA A 170 3.94 17.66 -3.15
C ALA A 170 5.21 16.79 -3.17
N GLN A 171 5.63 16.40 -4.37
CA GLN A 171 6.91 15.75 -4.59
C GLN A 171 7.81 16.72 -5.36
N TYR A 172 8.89 17.18 -4.73
CA TYR A 172 9.82 18.15 -5.33
C TYR A 172 9.12 19.43 -5.82
N ASP A 173 8.22 19.97 -5.01
CA ASP A 173 7.37 21.14 -5.29
C ASP A 173 6.30 20.95 -6.38
N ASP A 174 6.28 19.79 -7.05
CA ASP A 174 5.23 19.44 -8.00
C ASP A 174 4.07 18.73 -7.31
N PRO A 175 2.81 19.13 -7.56
CA PRO A 175 1.66 18.42 -7.04
C PRO A 175 1.55 17.06 -7.73
N VAL A 176 1.13 16.05 -6.97
CA VAL A 176 0.99 14.68 -7.46
C VAL A 176 -0.47 14.26 -7.39
N GLU A 177 -0.87 13.40 -8.34
CA GLU A 177 -2.21 12.84 -8.34
C GLU A 177 -2.36 11.73 -7.30
N CYS A 178 -3.42 11.85 -6.51
CA CYS A 178 -3.87 10.83 -5.57
C CYS A 178 -5.18 10.21 -6.07
N ILE A 179 -5.25 8.89 -5.99
CA ILE A 179 -6.43 8.12 -6.38
C ILE A 179 -6.84 7.24 -5.21
N CYS A 180 -8.12 7.26 -4.87
CA CYS A 180 -8.70 6.41 -3.83
C CYS A 180 -9.90 5.67 -4.38
N TYR A 181 -10.00 4.38 -4.06
CA TYR A 181 -11.13 3.54 -4.45
C TYR A 181 -11.89 3.14 -3.20
N THR A 182 -13.21 3.16 -3.28
CA THR A 182 -14.05 2.57 -2.24
C THR A 182 -14.13 1.06 -2.45
N PRO A 183 -14.39 0.28 -1.38
CA PRO A 183 -14.82 -1.09 -1.53
C PRO A 183 -16.06 -1.18 -2.43
N ILE A 184 -16.26 -2.35 -3.04
CA ILE A 184 -17.48 -2.65 -3.78
C ILE A 184 -18.62 -2.79 -2.78
N ILE A 185 -19.67 -2.00 -3.00
CA ILE A 185 -20.90 -2.04 -2.22
C ILE A 185 -21.88 -2.96 -2.94
N SER A 186 -22.29 -4.00 -2.24
CA SER A 186 -23.20 -5.04 -2.72
C SER A 186 -24.49 -5.07 -1.89
N GLY A 187 -25.53 -5.73 -2.41
CA GLY A 187 -26.79 -5.93 -1.68
C GLY A 187 -27.75 -4.73 -1.74
N VAL A 188 -27.53 -3.83 -2.69
CA VAL A 188 -28.34 -2.62 -2.96
C VAL A 188 -28.89 -2.64 -4.39
N GLU A 189 -29.19 -3.86 -4.86
CA GLU A 189 -29.69 -4.11 -6.21
C GLU A 189 -31.05 -3.45 -6.42
N SER A 190 -31.25 -2.85 -7.58
CA SER A 190 -32.50 -2.17 -7.95
C SER A 190 -32.88 -0.93 -7.13
N LEU A 191 -31.97 -0.44 -6.28
CA LEU A 191 -32.13 0.83 -5.58
C LEU A 191 -31.51 1.98 -6.39
N SER A 192 -31.85 3.21 -6.00
CA SER A 192 -31.20 4.41 -6.53
C SER A 192 -30.33 5.06 -5.45
N ILE A 193 -29.16 5.58 -5.84
CA ILE A 193 -28.31 6.36 -4.94
C ILE A 193 -28.81 7.79 -4.90
N ASP A 194 -29.35 8.17 -3.74
CA ASP A 194 -29.81 9.53 -3.47
C ASP A 194 -28.64 10.46 -3.19
N GLN A 195 -27.72 10.01 -2.35
CA GLN A 195 -26.49 10.73 -2.05
C GLN A 195 -25.41 9.81 -1.51
N PHE A 196 -24.16 10.25 -1.63
CA PHE A 196 -23.11 9.78 -0.75
C PHE A 196 -22.49 10.97 -0.02
N GLU A 197 -21.91 10.67 1.13
CA GLU A 197 -21.05 11.56 1.89
C GLU A 197 -19.73 10.87 2.20
N ILE A 198 -18.63 11.62 2.16
CA ILE A 198 -17.34 11.17 2.65
C ILE A 198 -16.78 12.22 3.61
N GLU A 199 -16.17 11.76 4.69
CA GLU A 199 -15.52 12.62 5.65
C GLU A 199 -14.16 13.04 5.08
N THR A 200 -13.93 14.35 5.08
CA THR A 200 -12.69 14.97 4.61
C THR A 200 -12.21 15.98 5.65
N ILE A 201 -11.05 16.61 5.41
CA ILE A 201 -10.50 17.64 6.30
C ILE A 201 -10.61 19.01 5.61
N PRO A 202 -11.82 19.62 5.53
CA PRO A 202 -12.02 20.90 4.86
C PRO A 202 -11.46 22.07 5.67
N GLY A 203 -11.20 23.19 5.01
CA GLY A 203 -10.79 24.44 5.65
C GLY A 203 -9.28 24.65 5.74
N TYR A 204 -8.48 23.61 5.56
CA TYR A 204 -7.01 23.64 5.66
C TYR A 204 -6.30 23.87 4.33
N ALA A 205 -7.02 23.76 3.20
CA ALA A 205 -6.45 24.06 1.90
C ALA A 205 -6.19 25.56 1.74
N THR A 206 -5.07 25.91 1.11
CA THR A 206 -4.69 27.32 0.85
C THR A 206 -5.57 27.94 -0.24
N ILE A 207 -6.12 27.11 -1.13
CA ILE A 207 -6.99 27.49 -2.25
C ILE A 207 -8.22 26.58 -2.31
N ASP A 208 -9.21 26.98 -3.11
CA ASP A 208 -10.36 26.13 -3.43
C ASP A 208 -9.87 24.82 -4.04
N PHE A 209 -10.22 23.71 -3.40
CA PHE A 209 -9.72 22.39 -3.73
C PHE A 209 -10.86 21.44 -4.07
N THR A 210 -10.74 20.77 -5.21
CA THR A 210 -11.75 19.87 -5.77
C THR A 210 -11.20 18.46 -5.94
N SER A 211 -12.09 17.47 -5.89
CA SER A 211 -11.82 16.13 -6.40
C SER A 211 -12.82 15.75 -7.47
N ALA A 212 -12.34 14.99 -8.44
CA ALA A 212 -13.18 14.21 -9.31
C ALA A 212 -13.65 12.96 -8.56
N PHE A 213 -14.92 12.62 -8.71
CA PHE A 213 -15.41 11.29 -8.40
C PHE A 213 -16.05 10.67 -9.64
N SER A 214 -15.94 9.35 -9.76
CA SER A 214 -16.57 8.56 -10.81
C SER A 214 -17.11 7.26 -10.22
N MET A 215 -18.10 6.68 -10.89
CA MET A 215 -18.73 5.43 -10.48
C MET A 215 -18.36 4.31 -11.43
N SER A 216 -18.24 3.11 -10.88
CA SER A 216 -18.18 1.87 -11.65
C SER A 216 -19.22 0.88 -11.12
N TYR A 217 -19.76 0.07 -12.02
CA TYR A 217 -20.69 -1.03 -11.73
C TYR A 217 -20.06 -2.42 -11.91
N ASP A 218 -18.81 -2.47 -12.38
CA ASP A 218 -18.03 -3.68 -12.60
C ASP A 218 -16.70 -3.69 -11.82
N GLY A 219 -16.34 -2.57 -11.19
CA GLY A 219 -15.10 -2.37 -10.46
C GLY A 219 -13.87 -2.16 -11.36
N VAL A 220 -14.04 -2.17 -12.69
CA VAL A 220 -12.95 -2.11 -13.68
C VAL A 220 -13.02 -0.84 -14.51
N ILE A 221 -14.20 -0.54 -15.06
CA ILE A 221 -14.41 0.63 -15.92
C ILE A 221 -15.17 1.68 -15.13
N TYR A 222 -14.58 2.87 -15.04
CA TYR A 222 -15.19 4.02 -14.39
C TYR A 222 -15.81 4.94 -15.43
N GLY A 223 -17.02 5.40 -15.14
CA GLY A 223 -17.75 6.34 -15.99
C GLY A 223 -17.18 7.75 -15.96
N LYS A 224 -18.01 8.71 -16.40
CA LYS A 224 -17.67 10.13 -16.42
C LYS A 224 -17.29 10.65 -15.03
N GLU A 225 -16.22 11.43 -14.97
CA GLU A 225 -15.81 12.15 -13.77
C GLU A 225 -16.69 13.38 -13.51
N TYR A 226 -17.08 13.54 -12.25
CA TYR A 226 -17.80 14.70 -11.73
C TYR A 226 -16.94 15.39 -10.68
N TRP A 227 -16.76 16.69 -10.82
CA TRP A 227 -15.96 17.48 -9.89
C TRP A 227 -16.83 17.96 -8.73
N ASN A 228 -16.33 17.74 -7.52
CA ASN A 228 -16.95 18.24 -6.31
C ASN A 228 -15.90 18.95 -5.44
N LEU A 229 -16.35 19.96 -4.71
CA LEU A 229 -15.49 20.83 -3.92
C LEU A 229 -15.28 20.23 -2.53
N ILE A 230 -14.03 19.93 -2.19
CA ILE A 230 -13.62 19.35 -0.92
C ILE A 230 -13.41 20.42 0.14
N SER A 231 -12.62 21.43 -0.20
CA SER A 231 -12.16 22.40 0.76
C SER A 231 -12.14 23.78 0.15
N LYS A 232 -12.50 24.77 0.98
CA LYS A 232 -12.24 26.18 0.74
C LYS A 232 -11.46 26.72 1.92
N PRO A 233 -10.59 27.73 1.73
CA PRO A 233 -9.86 28.34 2.84
C PRO A 233 -10.82 28.79 3.94
N ASN A 234 -10.56 28.38 5.19
CA ASN A 234 -11.33 28.73 6.38
C ASN A 234 -12.78 28.18 6.45
N GLU A 235 -13.17 27.24 5.58
CA GLU A 235 -14.51 26.62 5.61
C GLU A 235 -14.48 25.22 6.27
N TYR A 236 -14.32 25.16 7.59
CA TYR A 236 -14.16 23.89 8.33
C TYR A 236 -15.43 23.03 8.47
N ASN A 237 -16.62 23.62 8.24
CA ASN A 237 -17.91 22.92 8.39
C ASN A 237 -18.43 22.34 7.05
N LYS A 238 -17.60 22.37 6.01
CA LYS A 238 -18.00 21.91 4.68
C LYS A 238 -18.13 20.38 4.68
N ARG A 239 -19.21 19.88 4.07
CA ARG A 239 -19.42 18.42 3.89
C ARG A 239 -19.21 18.05 2.44
N TYR A 240 -18.45 16.99 2.19
CA TYR A 240 -18.29 16.44 0.85
C TYR A 240 -19.48 15.53 0.53
N ILE A 241 -20.46 16.06 -0.20
CA ILE A 241 -21.68 15.34 -0.55
C ILE A 241 -21.92 15.46 -2.06
N ALA A 242 -22.22 14.34 -2.71
CA ALA A 242 -22.78 14.33 -4.05
C ALA A 242 -24.16 13.68 -4.03
N ARG A 243 -25.09 14.20 -4.85
CA ARG A 243 -26.50 13.79 -4.85
C ARG A 243 -26.95 13.36 -6.24
N ARG A 244 -28.03 12.59 -6.28
CA ARG A 244 -28.74 12.12 -7.49
C ARG A 244 -27.80 11.36 -8.42
N LEU A 245 -27.25 10.26 -7.91
CA LEU A 245 -26.26 9.45 -8.61
C LEU A 245 -26.88 8.31 -9.41
N GLY A 246 -28.19 8.10 -9.22
CA GLY A 246 -29.01 7.30 -10.12
C GLY A 246 -29.07 5.83 -9.73
N TYR A 247 -29.61 5.04 -10.65
CA TYR A 247 -29.99 3.65 -10.44
C TYR A 247 -28.78 2.71 -10.32
N ILE A 248 -28.88 1.74 -9.41
CA ILE A 248 -27.90 0.67 -9.22
C ILE A 248 -28.42 -0.61 -9.84
N ARG A 249 -27.68 -1.12 -10.84
CA ARG A 249 -28.02 -2.41 -11.46
C ARG A 249 -27.74 -3.59 -10.55
N LYS A 250 -26.60 -3.58 -9.84
CA LYS A 250 -26.18 -4.68 -8.97
C LYS A 250 -25.26 -4.19 -7.85
N ASP A 251 -23.97 -4.15 -8.15
CA ASP A 251 -22.90 -3.69 -7.26
C ASP A 251 -22.36 -2.38 -7.84
N PHE A 252 -21.76 -1.54 -6.98
CA PHE A 252 -21.06 -0.36 -7.45
C PHE A 252 -19.92 0.02 -6.50
N ASN A 253 -19.02 0.86 -6.99
CA ASN A 253 -18.02 1.54 -6.16
C ASN A 253 -17.68 2.92 -6.73
N PHE A 254 -16.98 3.72 -5.93
CA PHE A 254 -16.51 5.04 -6.31
C PHE A 254 -14.99 5.06 -6.48
N LYS A 255 -14.52 5.81 -7.47
CA LYS A 255 -13.14 6.27 -7.60
C LYS A 255 -13.11 7.77 -7.33
N PHE A 256 -12.25 8.19 -6.42
CA PHE A 256 -11.92 9.58 -6.15
C PHE A 256 -10.53 9.88 -6.70
N ARG A 257 -10.38 11.03 -7.34
CA ARG A 257 -9.13 11.50 -7.94
C ARG A 257 -8.95 12.98 -7.64
N PHE A 258 -7.75 13.36 -7.20
CA PHE A 258 -7.45 14.73 -6.87
C PHE A 258 -5.95 15.02 -6.97
N VAL A 259 -5.62 16.29 -7.18
CA VAL A 259 -4.24 16.78 -7.33
C VAL A 259 -4.06 17.94 -6.38
N SER A 260 -3.22 17.78 -5.36
CA SER A 260 -3.04 18.79 -4.31
C SER A 260 -1.61 18.78 -3.75
N PRO A 261 -1.00 19.95 -3.53
CA PRO A 261 0.18 20.07 -2.67
C PRO A 261 -0.19 20.07 -1.17
N ASP A 262 -1.46 20.32 -0.83
CA ASP A 262 -1.97 20.33 0.54
C ASP A 262 -2.42 18.92 0.97
N LYS A 263 -2.25 18.62 2.27
CA LYS A 263 -2.68 17.34 2.86
C LYS A 263 -4.20 17.17 2.81
N MET A 264 -4.62 15.96 2.43
CA MET A 264 -6.03 15.57 2.39
C MET A 264 -6.20 14.18 3.02
N ALA A 265 -7.36 13.95 3.62
CA ALA A 265 -7.78 12.64 4.08
C ALA A 265 -9.21 12.37 3.62
N PHE A 266 -9.49 11.11 3.33
CA PHE A 266 -10.81 10.61 2.96
C PHE A 266 -11.15 9.43 3.85
N SER A 267 -12.29 9.48 4.52
CA SER A 267 -12.75 8.41 5.42
C SER A 267 -14.26 8.34 5.52
N GLY A 268 -14.79 7.25 6.09
CA GLY A 268 -16.18 7.21 6.54
C GLY A 268 -17.22 7.40 5.43
N LEU A 269 -17.08 6.71 4.29
CA LEU A 269 -18.08 6.72 3.23
C LEU A 269 -19.45 6.30 3.76
N LYS A 270 -20.46 7.15 3.55
CA LYS A 270 -21.87 6.89 3.83
C LYS A 270 -22.64 7.01 2.53
N VAL A 271 -23.51 6.04 2.25
CA VAL A 271 -24.34 6.04 1.04
C VAL A 271 -25.80 5.89 1.47
N ASP A 272 -26.64 6.80 1.00
CA ASP A 272 -28.08 6.74 1.18
C ASP A 272 -28.71 6.25 -0.13
N VAL A 273 -29.55 5.22 -0.02
CA VAL A 273 -30.23 4.56 -1.13
C VAL A 273 -31.74 4.50 -0.87
N SER A 274 -32.53 4.60 -1.94
CA SER A 274 -34.00 4.53 -1.93
C SER A 274 -34.54 3.51 -2.92
#